data_AF-A0AAW2MBY8-F1
#
_entry.id   AF-A0AAW2MBY8-F1
#
_cell.length_a   1.000
_cell.length_b   1.000
_cell.length_c   1.000
_cell.angle_alpha   90.00
_cell.angle_beta   90.00
_cell.angle_gamma   90.00
#
_symmetry.space_group_name_H-M   'P 1'
#
loop_
_entity.id
_entity.type
_entity.pdbx_description
1 polymer ?
#
loop_
_entity_poly.entity_id
_entity_poly.type
_entity_poly.pdbx_seq_one_letter_code
_entity_poly.pdbx_strand_id
1 'polypeptide(L)'
;MDDLQVIGGIKKLNNNYNFWSTCIMSYMQSQDLWEVVNGNEVNPPEAEDVNGMLRKWKIKAGKAMFVLKPTIEEDVLEHIRETNTPKGAWDTFAKLFSKKNDTKLQLIESVLSVAQRDLTVAQYFHKVKSLCREISKLDPEAPIGEARMK
;
A
#
# COMPACT_ATOMS: atom_id res chain seq x y z
N MET A 1 0.76 21.41 18.44
CA MET A 1 0.47 21.65 17.01
C MET A 1 1.58 21.11 16.11
N ASP A 2 2.54 20.36 16.67
CA ASP A 2 3.76 19.89 15.97
C ASP A 2 3.59 18.54 15.25
N ASP A 3 2.63 17.70 15.67
CA ASP A 3 2.45 16.34 15.13
C ASP A 3 2.12 16.32 13.62
N LEU A 4 1.49 17.37 13.11
CA LEU A 4 1.10 17.46 11.70
C LEU A 4 2.29 17.73 10.77
N GLN A 5 3.35 18.40 11.26
CA GLN A 5 4.57 18.62 10.48
C GLN A 5 5.34 17.32 10.25
N VAL A 6 5.32 16.40 11.23
CA VAL A 6 5.95 15.08 11.13
C VAL A 6 5.30 14.26 10.01
N ILE A 7 3.98 14.32 9.91
CA ILE A 7 3.21 13.63 8.84
C ILE A 7 3.51 14.26 7.47
N GLY A 8 3.67 15.58 7.39
CA GLY A 8 3.99 16.29 6.15
C GLY A 8 5.36 15.93 5.54
N GLY A 9 6.28 15.36 6.32
CA GLY A 9 7.58 14.87 5.85
C GLY A 9 7.56 13.43 5.33
N ILE A 10 6.48 12.67 5.58
CA ILE A 10 6.38 11.28 5.13
C ILE A 10 6.04 11.26 3.64
N LYS A 11 6.87 10.59 2.84
CA LYS A 11 6.58 10.35 1.43
C LYS A 11 5.26 9.58 1.31
N LYS A 12 4.30 10.14 0.55
CA LYS A 12 2.99 9.52 0.34
C LYS A 12 3.10 8.10 -0.19
N LEU A 13 2.13 7.27 0.21
CA LEU A 13 2.04 5.87 -0.20
C LEU A 13 1.75 5.76 -1.68
N ASN A 14 2.69 5.12 -2.37
CA ASN A 14 2.54 4.54 -3.70
C ASN A 14 3.23 3.17 -3.69
N ASN A 15 4.17 2.92 -4.60
CA ASN A 15 5.02 1.74 -4.62
C ASN A 15 6.06 1.66 -3.48
N ASN A 16 6.08 2.59 -2.52
CA ASN A 16 7.00 2.63 -1.37
C ASN A 16 6.45 1.99 -0.09
N TYR A 17 5.51 1.04 -0.20
CA TYR A 17 4.74 0.49 0.93
C TYR A 17 5.59 0.09 2.15
N ASN A 18 6.72 -0.61 1.98
CA ASN A 18 7.55 -1.06 3.11
C ASN A 18 8.14 0.10 3.93
N PHE A 19 8.59 1.16 3.26
CA PHE A 19 9.11 2.33 3.94
C PHE A 19 7.97 3.11 4.61
N TRP A 20 6.90 3.36 3.85
CA TRP A 20 5.72 4.07 4.34
C TRP A 20 5.11 3.36 5.56
N SER A 21 4.92 2.05 5.50
CA SER A 21 4.31 1.27 6.58
C SER A 21 5.15 1.30 7.85
N THR A 22 6.47 1.23 7.73
CA THR A 22 7.40 1.35 8.86
C THR A 22 7.30 2.72 9.54
N CYS A 23 7.29 3.81 8.76
CA CYS A 23 7.17 5.17 9.28
C CYS A 23 5.82 5.39 9.97
N ILE A 24 4.72 5.02 9.32
CA ILE A 24 3.37 5.21 9.85
C ILE A 24 3.13 4.34 11.10
N MET A 25 3.59 3.08 11.09
CA MET A 25 3.51 2.20 12.26
C MET A 25 4.24 2.81 13.46
N SER A 26 5.49 3.27 13.28
CA SER A 26 6.27 3.89 14.34
C SER A 26 5.60 5.15 14.90
N TYR A 27 5.06 6.00 14.02
CA TYR A 27 4.30 7.18 14.42
C TYR A 27 3.05 6.81 15.21
N MET A 28 2.24 5.87 14.72
CA MET A 28 1.01 5.45 15.37
C MET A 28 1.26 4.79 16.74
N GLN A 29 2.36 4.06 16.89
CA GLN A 29 2.78 3.52 18.19
C GLN A 29 3.11 4.63 19.18
N SER A 30 3.84 5.67 18.75
CA SER A 30 4.18 6.82 19.61
C SER A 30 2.94 7.60 20.10
N GLN A 31 1.82 7.49 19.39
CA GLN A 31 0.57 8.20 19.64
C GLN A 31 -0.51 7.33 20.31
N ASP A 32 -0.18 6.08 20.68
CA ASP A 32 -1.16 5.09 21.21
C ASP A 32 -2.36 4.84 20.26
N LEU A 33 -2.09 4.88 18.95
CA LEU A 33 -3.07 4.65 17.88
C LEU A 33 -2.92 3.29 17.22
N TRP A 34 -1.78 2.62 17.37
CA TRP A 34 -1.50 1.38 16.63
C TRP A 34 -2.46 0.23 16.98
N GLU A 35 -2.91 0.16 18.24
CA GLU A 35 -3.78 -0.93 18.70
C GLU A 35 -5.17 -0.93 18.04
N VAL A 36 -5.68 0.23 17.59
CA VAL A 36 -6.92 0.29 16.80
C VAL A 36 -6.70 -0.04 15.31
N VAL A 37 -5.45 0.04 14.83
CA VAL A 37 -5.07 -0.24 13.45
C VAL A 37 -4.74 -1.71 13.26
N ASN A 38 -3.98 -2.31 14.18
CA ASN A 38 -3.65 -3.73 14.14
C ASN A 38 -4.87 -4.62 14.48
N GLY A 39 -5.85 -4.07 15.22
CA GLY A 39 -7.09 -4.75 15.59
C GLY A 39 -7.09 -5.38 16.98
N ASN A 40 -6.07 -5.13 17.80
CA ASN A 40 -6.03 -5.56 19.20
C ASN A 40 -7.07 -4.81 20.04
N GLU A 41 -7.29 -3.53 19.76
CA GLU A 41 -8.38 -2.73 20.34
C GLU A 41 -9.61 -2.83 19.42
N VAL A 42 -10.52 -3.74 19.75
CA VAL A 42 -11.72 -4.05 18.95
C VAL A 42 -12.80 -3.00 19.19
N ASN A 43 -13.56 -2.66 18.13
CA ASN A 43 -14.74 -1.80 18.22
C ASN A 43 -15.77 -2.38 19.22
N PRO A 44 -16.03 -1.73 20.37
CA PRO A 44 -16.97 -2.24 21.35
C PRO A 44 -18.42 -2.22 20.83
N PRO A 45 -19.30 -3.16 21.25
CA PRO A 45 -20.73 -3.09 20.97
C PRO A 45 -21.35 -1.82 21.55
N GLU A 46 -22.30 -1.19 20.84
CA GLU A 46 -22.98 0.03 21.33
C GLU A 46 -23.73 -0.20 22.65
N ALA A 47 -24.19 -1.43 22.90
CA ALA A 47 -24.85 -1.82 24.14
C ALA A 47 -23.90 -1.84 25.37
N GLU A 48 -22.58 -1.80 25.15
CA GLU A 48 -21.54 -1.94 26.18
C GLU A 48 -20.76 -0.64 26.44
N ASP A 49 -21.30 0.54 26.07
CA ASP A 49 -20.69 1.85 26.38
C ASP A 49 -20.80 2.24 27.87
N VAL A 50 -20.54 1.28 28.75
CA VAL A 50 -20.68 1.38 30.21
C VAL A 50 -19.58 2.25 30.82
N ASN A 51 -18.45 2.43 30.13
CA ASN A 51 -17.28 3.14 30.67
C ASN A 51 -16.66 4.17 29.69
N GLY A 52 -17.41 4.61 28.68
CA GLY A 52 -16.89 5.48 27.61
C GLY A 52 -15.82 4.83 26.73
N MET A 53 -15.73 3.49 26.76
CA MET A 53 -14.75 2.71 25.99
C MET A 53 -15.00 2.87 24.49
N LEU A 54 -16.27 2.87 24.07
CA LEU A 54 -16.64 3.11 22.67
C LEU A 54 -16.23 4.51 22.22
N ARG A 55 -16.43 5.52 23.08
CA ARG A 55 -16.01 6.90 22.79
C ARG A 55 -14.50 7.00 22.64
N LYS A 56 -13.73 6.38 23.54
CA LYS A 56 -12.25 6.35 23.46
C LYS A 56 -11.78 5.68 22.17
N TRP A 57 -12.35 4.53 21.83
CA TRP A 57 -12.05 3.82 20.59
C TRP A 57 -12.36 4.68 19.36
N LYS A 58 -13.56 5.28 19.28
CA LYS A 58 -13.96 6.16 18.16
C LYS A 58 -13.00 7.35 17.99
N ILE A 59 -12.50 7.92 19.09
CA ILE A 59 -11.51 9.01 19.05
C ILE A 59 -10.17 8.50 18.47
N LYS A 60 -9.65 7.37 18.98
CA LYS A 60 -8.41 6.77 18.46
C LYS A 60 -8.54 6.39 16.99
N ALA A 61 -9.65 5.78 16.61
CA ALA A 61 -9.93 5.39 15.23
C ALA A 61 -10.02 6.61 14.30
N GLY A 62 -10.70 7.68 14.72
CA GLY A 62 -10.76 8.94 13.97
C GLY A 62 -9.38 9.56 13.78
N LYS A 63 -8.55 9.59 14.82
CA LYS A 63 -7.16 10.07 14.73
C LYS A 63 -6.32 9.22 13.78
N ALA A 64 -6.41 7.90 13.87
CA ALA A 64 -5.67 7.00 12.98
C ALA A 64 -6.07 7.21 11.50
N MET A 65 -7.37 7.35 11.21
CA MET A 65 -7.84 7.64 9.84
C MET A 65 -7.36 9.01 9.34
N PHE A 66 -7.33 10.02 10.22
CA PHE A 66 -6.81 11.34 9.89
C PHE A 66 -5.31 11.34 9.59
N VAL A 67 -4.55 10.42 10.18
CA VAL A 67 -3.12 10.20 9.86
C VAL A 67 -2.97 9.49 8.51
N LEU A 68 -3.79 8.46 8.25
CA LEU A 68 -3.67 7.66 7.02
C LEU A 68 -3.99 8.46 5.76
N LYS A 69 -5.15 9.13 5.71
CA LYS A 69 -5.65 9.81 4.51
C LYS A 69 -4.70 10.82 3.84
N PRO A 70 -3.98 11.70 4.57
CA PRO A 70 -3.05 12.64 3.93
C PRO A 70 -1.72 11.99 3.49
N THR A 71 -1.41 10.80 4.02
CA THR A 71 -0.13 10.11 3.74
C THR A 71 -0.20 9.14 2.58
N ILE A 72 -1.30 9.14 1.82
CA ILE A 72 -1.51 8.28 0.66
C ILE A 72 -1.79 9.14 -0.57
N GLU A 73 -1.41 8.64 -1.74
CA GLU A 73 -1.77 9.28 -3.00
C GLU A 73 -3.28 9.11 -3.30
N GLU A 74 -3.81 9.98 -4.17
CA GLU A 74 -5.25 10.07 -4.44
C GLU A 74 -5.83 8.78 -5.06
N ASP A 75 -5.06 8.12 -5.93
CA ASP A 75 -5.39 6.83 -6.54
C ASP A 75 -5.49 5.71 -5.50
N VAL A 76 -4.61 5.71 -4.49
CA VAL A 76 -4.63 4.73 -3.40
C VAL A 76 -5.80 5.02 -2.43
N LEU A 77 -6.16 6.29 -2.23
CA LEU A 77 -7.27 6.70 -1.36
C LEU A 77 -8.62 6.16 -1.84
N GLU A 78 -8.84 6.03 -3.16
CA GLU A 78 -10.09 5.47 -3.70
C GLU A 78 -10.38 4.06 -3.20
N HIS A 79 -9.34 3.27 -2.95
CA HIS A 79 -9.46 1.87 -2.50
C HIS A 79 -9.98 1.74 -1.05
N ILE A 80 -9.87 2.80 -0.25
CA ILE A 80 -10.35 2.83 1.15
C ILE A 80 -11.55 3.76 1.33
N ARG A 81 -12.16 4.26 0.24
CA ARG A 81 -13.28 5.23 0.30
C ARG A 81 -14.46 4.72 1.12
N GLU A 82 -14.80 3.43 0.97
CA GLU A 82 -15.91 2.78 1.70
C GLU A 82 -15.48 2.21 3.06
N THR A 83 -14.18 2.26 3.35
CA THR A 83 -13.63 1.68 4.58
C THR A 83 -13.62 2.70 5.70
N ASN A 84 -14.48 2.46 6.70
CA ASN A 84 -14.66 3.37 7.83
C ASN A 84 -13.82 3.00 9.07
N THR A 85 -13.00 1.96 8.99
CA THR A 85 -12.17 1.49 10.12
C THR A 85 -10.68 1.61 9.78
N PRO A 86 -9.83 2.03 10.74
CA PRO A 86 -8.38 2.09 10.54
C PRO A 86 -7.79 0.74 10.15
N LYS A 87 -8.25 -0.33 10.80
CA LYS A 87 -7.87 -1.71 10.48
C LYS A 87 -8.19 -2.09 9.04
N GLY A 88 -9.43 -1.85 8.60
CA GLY A 88 -9.83 -2.19 7.24
C GLY A 88 -9.00 -1.42 6.20
N ALA A 89 -8.69 -0.14 6.47
CA ALA A 89 -7.87 0.66 5.58
C ALA A 89 -6.43 0.09 5.51
N TRP A 90 -5.84 -0.24 6.66
CA TRP A 90 -4.50 -0.82 6.74
C TRP A 90 -4.41 -2.18 6.03
N ASP A 91 -5.36 -3.07 6.29
CA ASP A 91 -5.44 -4.39 5.66
C ASP A 91 -5.62 -4.28 4.14
N THR A 92 -6.37 -3.28 3.67
CA THR A 92 -6.54 -2.98 2.24
C THR A 92 -5.22 -2.58 1.59
N PHE A 93 -4.43 -1.71 2.24
CA PHE A 93 -3.10 -1.34 1.75
C PHE A 93 -2.16 -2.54 1.74
N ALA A 94 -2.09 -3.30 2.83
CA ALA A 94 -1.28 -4.53 2.89
C ALA A 94 -1.63 -5.51 1.76
N LYS A 95 -2.92 -5.67 1.46
CA LYS A 95 -3.38 -6.52 0.35
C LYS A 95 -3.03 -5.95 -1.02
N LEU A 96 -3.18 -4.64 -1.21
CA LEU A 96 -2.89 -3.97 -2.48
C LEU A 96 -1.39 -4.09 -2.84
N PHE A 97 -0.52 -3.97 -1.85
CA PHE A 97 0.93 -3.93 -2.04
C PHE A 97 1.67 -5.25 -1.79
N SER A 98 1.04 -6.27 -1.19
CA SER A 98 1.63 -7.62 -1.08
C SER A 98 1.66 -8.35 -2.42
N LYS A 99 0.50 -8.57 -3.06
CA LYS A 99 0.41 -9.39 -4.28
C LYS A 99 1.03 -8.75 -5.51
N LYS A 100 0.86 -7.42 -5.68
CA LYS A 100 1.40 -6.71 -6.84
C LYS A 100 2.92 -6.74 -6.86
N ASN A 101 3.57 -6.63 -5.70
CA ASN A 101 5.02 -6.62 -5.62
C ASN A 101 5.62 -8.01 -5.86
N ASP A 102 5.05 -9.07 -5.28
CA ASP A 102 5.56 -10.44 -5.50
C ASP A 102 5.44 -10.87 -6.97
N THR A 103 4.28 -10.65 -7.60
CA THR A 103 4.10 -11.00 -9.02
C THR A 103 4.95 -10.13 -9.94
N LYS A 104 5.09 -8.83 -9.64
CA LYS A 104 5.94 -7.92 -10.43
C LYS A 104 7.41 -8.30 -10.31
N LEU A 105 7.90 -8.65 -9.12
CA LEU A 105 9.25 -9.13 -8.89
C LEU A 105 9.51 -10.43 -9.65
N GLN A 106 8.63 -11.43 -9.53
CA GLN A 106 8.74 -12.70 -10.26
C GLN A 106 8.79 -12.50 -11.78
N LEU A 107 7.99 -11.58 -12.33
CA LEU A 107 8.01 -11.27 -13.76
C LEU A 107 9.31 -10.57 -14.17
N ILE A 108 9.83 -9.65 -13.36
CA ILE A 108 11.12 -9.00 -13.62
C ILE A 108 12.26 -10.03 -13.58
N GLU A 109 12.29 -10.91 -12.58
CA GLU A 109 13.25 -12.01 -12.50
C GLU A 109 13.16 -12.94 -13.71
N SER A 110 11.93 -13.24 -14.16
CA SER A 110 11.69 -14.03 -15.38
C SER A 110 12.25 -13.33 -16.62
N VAL A 111 12.04 -12.02 -16.78
CA VAL A 111 12.62 -11.24 -17.89
C VAL A 111 14.14 -11.26 -17.84
N LEU A 112 14.73 -11.03 -16.67
CA LEU A 112 16.19 -11.03 -16.48
C LEU A 112 16.80 -12.43 -16.72
N SER A 113 16.03 -13.49 -16.48
CA SER A 113 16.45 -14.87 -16.69
C SER A 113 16.21 -15.40 -18.11
N VAL A 114 15.45 -14.67 -18.94
CA VAL A 114 15.16 -15.08 -20.32
C VAL A 114 16.41 -14.88 -21.18
N ALA A 115 16.99 -16.01 -21.59
CA ALA A 115 18.08 -16.07 -22.57
C ALA A 115 17.56 -16.59 -23.91
N GLN A 116 18.17 -16.13 -25.01
CA GLN A 116 17.77 -16.55 -26.36
C GLN A 116 18.01 -18.06 -26.59
N ARG A 117 19.18 -18.59 -26.22
CA ARG A 117 19.56 -20.01 -26.40
C ARG A 117 19.13 -20.54 -27.78
N ASP A 118 18.29 -21.57 -27.79
CA ASP A 118 17.83 -22.29 -28.97
C ASP A 118 16.61 -21.64 -29.64
N LEU A 119 16.10 -20.53 -29.08
CA LEU A 119 14.97 -19.79 -29.63
C LEU A 119 15.41 -18.93 -30.83
N THR A 120 14.55 -18.86 -31.83
CA THR A 120 14.70 -17.85 -32.88
C THR A 120 14.57 -16.45 -32.29
N VAL A 121 15.19 -15.46 -32.94
CA VAL A 121 15.09 -14.04 -32.52
C VAL A 121 13.63 -13.61 -32.35
N ALA A 122 12.74 -14.05 -33.24
CA ALA A 122 11.31 -13.75 -33.17
C ALA A 122 10.62 -14.35 -31.93
N GLN A 123 10.95 -15.60 -31.57
CA GLN A 123 10.40 -16.28 -30.39
C GLN A 123 10.91 -15.66 -29.09
N TYR A 124 12.21 -15.36 -29.03
CA TYR A 124 12.82 -14.66 -27.90
C TYR A 124 12.17 -13.28 -27.70
N PHE A 125 12.07 -12.49 -28.77
CA PHE A 125 11.44 -11.18 -28.72
C PHE A 125 9.98 -11.25 -28.29
N HIS A 126 9.21 -12.21 -28.82
CA HIS A 126 7.81 -12.40 -28.42
C HIS A 126 7.69 -12.70 -26.92
N LYS A 127 8.58 -13.55 -26.38
CA LYS A 127 8.58 -13.94 -24.97
C LYS A 127 8.89 -12.75 -24.05
N VAL A 128 9.93 -11.98 -24.35
CA VAL A 128 10.27 -10.75 -23.62
C VAL A 128 9.13 -9.73 -23.72
N LYS A 129 8.57 -9.52 -24.92
CA LYS A 129 7.45 -8.59 -25.14
C LYS A 129 6.19 -9.00 -24.37
N SER A 130 5.89 -10.29 -24.25
CA SER A 130 4.75 -10.78 -23.47
C SER A 130 4.93 -10.50 -21.98
N LEU A 131 6.11 -10.79 -21.43
CA LEU A 131 6.43 -10.52 -20.03
C LEU A 131 6.40 -9.03 -19.70
N CYS A 132 6.98 -8.17 -20.56
CA CYS A 132 6.89 -6.72 -20.39
C CYS A 132 5.44 -6.22 -20.41
N ARG A 133 4.60 -6.77 -21.30
CA ARG A 133 3.17 -6.44 -21.35
C ARG A 133 2.43 -6.86 -20.07
N GLU A 134 2.79 -7.99 -19.48
CA GLU A 134 2.22 -8.44 -18.20
C GLU A 134 2.65 -7.53 -17.05
N ILE A 135 3.92 -7.11 -17.00
CA ILE A 135 4.42 -6.15 -16.01
C ILE A 135 3.66 -4.81 -16.12
N SER A 136 3.48 -4.28 -17.33
CA SER A 136 2.74 -3.02 -17.55
C SER A 136 1.27 -3.11 -17.15
N LYS A 137 0.66 -4.30 -17.16
CA LYS A 137 -0.73 -4.48 -16.68
C LYS A 137 -0.84 -4.47 -15.16
N LEU A 138 0.24 -4.77 -14.44
CA LEU A 138 0.28 -4.75 -12.97
C LEU A 138 0.41 -3.33 -12.41
N ASP A 139 0.85 -2.36 -13.23
CA ASP A 139 1.07 -0.96 -12.87
C ASP A 139 0.65 -0.03 -14.03
N PRO A 140 -0.67 0.18 -14.23
CA PRO A 140 -1.20 0.93 -15.37
C PRO A 140 -0.83 2.43 -15.37
N GLU A 141 -0.39 2.98 -14.23
CA GLU A 141 -0.04 4.38 -14.02
C GLU A 141 1.46 4.68 -14.29
N ALA A 142 2.33 3.66 -14.30
CA ALA A 142 3.75 3.78 -14.62
C ALA A 142 4.11 2.95 -15.87
N PRO A 143 3.68 3.38 -17.08
CA PRO A 143 4.02 2.67 -18.30
C PRO A 143 5.53 2.58 -18.43
N ILE A 144 6.04 1.37 -18.71
CA ILE A 144 7.43 1.17 -19.13
C ILE A 144 7.59 1.94 -20.43
N GLY A 145 8.09 3.18 -20.32
CA GLY A 145 8.33 4.04 -21.46
C GLY A 145 9.28 3.33 -22.41
N GLU A 146 8.97 3.37 -23.71
CA GLU A 146 9.90 3.01 -24.76
C GLU A 146 11.12 3.94 -24.63
N ALA A 147 12.13 3.50 -23.89
CA ALA A 147 13.47 4.06 -24.00
C ALA A 147 13.91 3.73 -25.42
N ARG A 148 13.67 4.67 -26.34
CA ARG A 148 14.22 4.65 -27.68
C ARG A 148 15.74 4.52 -27.53
N MET A 149 16.25 3.31 -27.77
CA MET A 149 17.65 3.10 -28.04
C MET A 149 18.02 4.02 -29.21
N LYS A 150 18.88 5.00 -28.96
CA LYS A 150 19.58 5.74 -30.01
C LYS A 150 20.66 4.86 -30.61
#